data_AF-A0A660Q0S8-F1
#
_entry.id   AF-A0A660Q0S8-F1
#
_cell.length_a   1.000
_cell.length_b   1.000
_cell.length_c   1.000
_cell.angle_alpha   90.00
_cell.angle_beta   90.00
_cell.angle_gamma   90.00
#
_symmetry.space_group_name_H-M   'P 1'
#
loop_
_entity.id
_entity.type
_entity.pdbx_description
1 polymer ?
#
loop_
_entity_poly.entity_id
_entity_poly.type
_entity_poly.pdbx_seq_one_letter_code
_entity_poly.pdbx_strand_id
1 'polypeptide(L)'
;KKMLYSADLSTLDEIENYLDDLDLLLIETTHVDIDRLPPLIRERRIKKTVLSHFSDSKQRKIREFIDSRGGAMDIIAAEDNLTIKI
;
A
#
# COMPACT_ATOMS: atom_id res chain seq x y z
N LYS A 1 -8.85 14.01 7.95
CA LYS A 1 -8.41 12.91 7.06
C LYS A 1 -7.39 12.09 7.83
N LYS A 2 -7.46 10.77 7.77
CA LYS A 2 -6.61 9.84 8.54
C LYS A 2 -5.62 9.17 7.58
N MET A 3 -4.33 9.35 7.85
CA MET A 3 -3.25 8.78 7.05
C MET A 3 -2.33 7.96 7.96
N LEU A 4 -1.83 6.84 7.45
CA LEU A 4 -0.73 6.10 8.04
C LEU A 4 0.44 6.04 7.06
N TYR A 5 1.64 6.34 7.57
CA TYR A 5 2.90 6.10 6.88
C TYR A 5 3.66 5.01 7.65
N SER A 6 3.97 3.90 6.99
CA SER A 6 4.61 2.77 7.67
C SER A 6 6.07 3.00 8.03
N ALA A 7 6.76 3.91 7.32
CA ALA A 7 8.22 3.85 7.19
C ALA A 7 8.68 2.44 6.78
N ASP A 8 9.86 2.01 7.21
CA ASP A 8 10.34 0.64 7.02
C ASP A 8 9.77 -0.27 8.11
N LEU A 9 9.38 -1.48 7.74
CA LEU A 9 8.79 -2.49 8.62
C LEU A 9 9.55 -3.80 8.51
N SER A 10 9.64 -4.57 9.60
CA SER A 10 10.06 -5.97 9.48
C SER A 10 8.88 -6.85 9.07
N THR A 11 7.69 -6.53 9.57
CA THR A 11 6.43 -7.24 9.27
C THR A 11 5.23 -6.29 9.26
N LEU A 12 4.15 -6.70 8.59
CA LEU A 12 2.88 -5.96 8.57
C LEU A 12 2.23 -5.85 9.97
N ASP A 13 2.48 -6.84 10.84
CA ASP A 13 1.84 -6.97 12.15
C ASP A 13 2.18 -5.78 13.08
N GLU A 14 3.33 -5.14 12.87
CA GLU A 14 3.79 -3.96 13.62
C GLU A 14 2.81 -2.78 13.55
N ILE A 15 2.06 -2.68 12.44
CA ILE A 15 1.15 -1.56 12.20
C ILE A 15 -0.33 -1.96 12.23
N GLU A 16 -0.65 -3.24 12.51
CA GLU A 16 -2.01 -3.77 12.33
C GLU A 16 -3.07 -2.98 13.10
N ASN A 17 -2.77 -2.58 14.33
CA ASN A 17 -3.68 -1.84 15.21
C ASN A 17 -4.01 -0.41 14.73
N TYR A 18 -3.32 0.09 13.69
CA TYR A 18 -3.50 1.46 13.19
C TYR A 18 -4.22 1.52 11.83
N LEU A 19 -4.57 0.38 11.25
CA LEU A 19 -5.04 0.29 9.85
C LEU A 19 -6.51 0.63 9.62
N ASP A 20 -7.31 0.76 10.67
CA ASP A 20 -8.75 0.98 10.51
C ASP A 20 -9.09 2.40 10.02
N ASP A 21 -10.02 2.48 9.04
CA ASP A 21 -10.64 3.71 8.54
C ASP A 21 -9.65 4.75 8.00
N LEU A 22 -8.63 4.30 7.27
CA LEU A 22 -7.65 5.19 6.65
C LEU A 22 -8.16 5.79 5.34
N ASP A 23 -7.98 7.11 5.18
CA ASP A 23 -8.12 7.77 3.89
C ASP A 23 -6.91 7.49 2.98
N LEU A 24 -5.73 7.31 3.58
CA LEU A 24 -4.49 6.98 2.87
C LEU A 24 -3.59 6.07 3.71
N LEU A 25 -3.13 4.98 3.12
CA LEU A 25 -2.02 4.16 3.60
C LEU A 25 -0.82 4.33 2.67
N LEU A 26 0.32 4.78 3.18
CA LEU A 26 1.61 4.72 2.50
C LEU A 26 2.45 3.62 3.16
N ILE A 27 2.66 2.51 2.44
CA ILE A 27 3.27 1.30 2.98
C ILE A 27 4.50 0.87 2.19
N GLU A 28 5.54 0.42 2.88
CA GLU A 28 6.72 -0.21 2.27
C GLU A 28 6.40 -1.63 1.75
N THR A 29 7.15 -2.11 0.76
CA THR A 29 6.89 -3.42 0.12
C THR A 29 8.16 -4.26 -0.08
N THR A 30 9.24 -3.88 0.61
CA THR A 30 10.46 -4.68 0.68
C THR A 30 10.24 -5.91 1.55
N HIS A 31 9.67 -5.73 2.75
CA HIS A 31 9.41 -6.83 3.69
C HIS A 31 7.95 -7.25 3.78
N VAL A 32 7.04 -6.45 3.21
CA VAL A 32 5.60 -6.76 3.19
C VAL A 32 5.22 -7.52 1.92
N ASP A 33 4.50 -8.63 2.09
CA ASP A 33 3.93 -9.37 0.97
C ASP A 33 2.69 -8.65 0.41
N ILE A 34 2.81 -8.13 -0.81
CA ILE A 34 1.75 -7.38 -1.49
C ILE A 34 0.48 -8.21 -1.70
N ASP A 35 0.59 -9.54 -1.78
CA ASP A 35 -0.57 -10.42 -1.99
C ASP A 35 -1.48 -10.49 -0.76
N ARG A 36 -0.99 -10.08 0.42
CA ARG A 36 -1.79 -9.96 1.66
C ARG A 36 -2.52 -8.62 1.79
N LEU A 37 -2.18 -7.61 1.00
CA LEU A 37 -2.76 -6.27 1.12
C LEU A 37 -4.24 -6.19 0.69
N PRO A 38 -4.73 -6.86 -0.36
CA PRO A 38 -6.13 -6.73 -0.78
C PRO A 38 -7.17 -7.07 0.29
N PRO A 39 -7.11 -8.23 0.99
CA PRO A 39 -8.08 -8.52 2.05
C PRO A 39 -7.96 -7.49 3.19
N LEU A 40 -6.74 -7.13 3.58
CA LEU A 40 -6.49 -6.14 4.62
C LEU A 40 -7.09 -4.76 4.31
N ILE A 41 -6.84 -4.23 3.10
CA ILE A 41 -7.38 -2.95 2.62
C ILE A 41 -8.90 -2.94 2.72
N ARG A 42 -9.54 -4.05 2.31
CA ARG A 42 -11.00 -4.18 2.34
C ARG A 42 -11.54 -4.26 3.77
N GLU A 43 -10.98 -5.13 4.59
CA GLU A 43 -11.43 -5.38 5.96
C GLU A 43 -11.24 -4.14 6.86
N ARG A 44 -10.13 -3.45 6.68
CA ARG A 44 -9.76 -2.25 7.46
C ARG A 44 -10.32 -0.96 6.87
N ARG A 45 -11.09 -1.03 5.78
CA ARG A 45 -11.75 0.12 5.11
C ARG A 45 -10.77 1.23 4.69
N ILE A 46 -9.63 0.83 4.12
CA ILE A 46 -8.60 1.73 3.60
C ILE A 46 -9.01 2.24 2.22
N LYS A 47 -9.15 3.55 2.05
CA LYS A 47 -9.67 4.14 0.80
C LYS A 47 -8.64 4.15 -0.32
N LYS A 48 -7.39 4.51 -0.01
CA LYS A 48 -6.28 4.59 -0.96
C LYS A 48 -5.02 4.00 -0.34
N THR A 49 -4.29 3.20 -1.12
CA THR A 49 -3.01 2.62 -0.72
C THR A 49 -1.91 2.99 -1.71
N VAL A 50 -0.77 3.40 -1.19
CA VAL A 50 0.41 3.75 -1.95
C VAL A 50 1.51 2.79 -1.54
N LEU A 51 1.98 2.01 -2.50
CA LEU A 51 3.08 1.08 -2.32
C LEU A 51 4.38 1.84 -2.53
N SER A 52 5.34 1.69 -1.63
CA SER A 52 6.62 2.39 -1.67
C SER A 52 7.76 1.45 -1.30
N HIS A 53 8.99 1.97 -1.37
CA HIS A 53 10.20 1.29 -0.91
C HIS A 53 10.31 -0.13 -1.46
N PHE A 54 10.45 -0.22 -2.78
CA PHE A 54 10.66 -1.46 -3.53
C PHE A 54 11.85 -1.30 -4.48
N SER A 55 12.56 -2.39 -4.73
CA SER A 55 13.65 -2.43 -5.70
C SER A 55 13.14 -2.40 -7.14
N ASP A 56 14.01 -1.99 -8.06
CA ASP A 56 13.74 -2.04 -9.51
C ASP A 56 13.30 -3.43 -9.98
N SER A 57 13.87 -4.48 -9.39
CA SER A 57 13.51 -5.87 -9.68
C SER A 57 12.06 -6.24 -9.29
N LYS A 58 11.47 -5.54 -8.31
CA LYS A 58 10.08 -5.73 -7.87
C LYS A 58 9.10 -4.82 -8.60
N GLN A 59 9.57 -3.77 -9.28
CA GLN A 59 8.72 -2.77 -9.93
C GLN A 59 7.72 -3.40 -10.92
N ARG A 60 8.19 -4.35 -11.75
CA ARG A 60 7.30 -5.07 -12.68
C ARG A 60 6.21 -5.84 -11.95
N LYS A 61 6.57 -6.58 -10.88
CA LYS A 61 5.62 -7.35 -10.07
C LYS A 61 4.56 -6.44 -9.43
N ILE A 62 4.95 -5.26 -8.95
CA ILE A 62 4.02 -4.29 -8.37
C ILE A 62 3.04 -3.76 -9.43
N ARG A 63 3.53 -3.42 -10.63
CA ARG A 63 2.67 -2.96 -11.72
C ARG A 63 1.66 -4.04 -12.13
N GLU A 64 2.13 -5.27 -12.34
CA GLU A 64 1.26 -6.42 -12.63
C GLU A 64 0.22 -6.65 -11.53
N PHE A 65 0.62 -6.52 -10.26
CA PHE A 65 -0.29 -6.62 -9.12
C PHE A 65 -1.38 -5.54 -9.18
N ILE A 66 -1.03 -4.27 -9.41
CA ILE A 66 -1.99 -3.15 -9.51
C ILE A 66 -2.95 -3.38 -10.68
N ASP A 67 -2.42 -3.69 -11.86
CA ASP A 67 -3.22 -3.90 -13.07
C ASP A 67 -4.21 -5.06 -12.90
N SER A 68 -3.80 -6.14 -12.22
CA SER A 68 -4.66 -7.31 -11.95
C SER A 68 -5.89 -6.99 -11.09
N ARG A 69 -5.89 -5.87 -10.36
CA ARG A 69 -7.04 -5.47 -9.52
C ARG A 69 -8.10 -4.69 -10.27
N GLY A 70 -7.84 -4.29 -11.52
CA GLY A 70 -8.86 -3.73 -12.42
C GLY A 70 -9.61 -2.52 -11.85
N GLY A 71 -8.98 -1.72 -10.99
CA GLY A 71 -9.59 -0.55 -10.34
C GLY A 71 -10.60 -0.85 -9.22
N ALA A 72 -10.77 -2.11 -8.82
CA ALA A 72 -11.62 -2.47 -7.66
C ALA A 72 -11.09 -1.91 -6.33
N MET A 73 -9.82 -1.53 -6.29
CA MET A 73 -9.14 -0.88 -5.18
C MET A 73 -8.29 0.27 -5.71
N ASP A 74 -8.20 1.38 -4.97
CA ASP A 74 -7.33 2.50 -5.30
C ASP A 74 -5.92 2.24 -4.72
N ILE A 75 -5.17 1.41 -5.44
CA ILE A 75 -3.77 1.07 -5.11
C ILE A 75 -2.87 1.64 -6.19
N ILE A 76 -1.83 2.37 -5.78
CA ILE A 76 -0.85 2.95 -6.71
C ILE A 76 0.58 2.68 -6.24
N ALA A 77 1.52 2.69 -7.17
CA ALA A 77 2.95 2.67 -6.87
C ALA A 77 3.44 4.10 -6.65
N ALA A 78 4.22 4.33 -5.60
CA ALA A 78 4.94 5.58 -5.39
C ALA A 78 6.01 5.77 -6.48
N GLU A 79 6.15 7.00 -6.95
CA GLU A 79 7.24 7.44 -7.81
C GLU A 79 7.77 8.77 -7.25
N ASP A 80 9.02 9.10 -7.55
CA ASP A 80 9.61 10.36 -7.10
C ASP A 80 8.78 11.55 -7.58
N ASN A 81 8.50 12.49 -6.67
CA ASN A 81 7.62 13.65 -6.89
C ASN A 81 6.13 13.34 -7.09
N LEU A 82 5.68 12.11 -6.82
CA LEU A 82 4.25 11.78 -6.81
C LEU A 82 3.49 12.69 -5.83
N THR A 83 2.49 13.38 -6.35
CA THR A 83 1.57 14.21 -5.54
C THR A 83 0.21 13.52 -5.44
N ILE A 84 -0.28 13.34 -4.22
CA ILE A 84 -1.55 12.67 -3.95
C ILE A 84 -2.49 13.64 -3.25
N LYS A 85 -3.69 13.81 -3.82
CA LYS A 85 -4.79 14.49 -3.14
C LYS A 85 -5.49 13.49 -2.22
N ILE A 86 -5.38 13.73 -0.92
CA ILE A 86 -6.13 13.03 0.13
C ILE A 86 -7.41 13.81 0.34
#